data_AF-A0A256YLZ1-F1
#
_entry.id   AF-A0A256YLZ1-F1
#
_cell.length_a   1.000
_cell.length_b   1.000
_cell.length_c   1.000
_cell.angle_alpha   90.00
_cell.angle_beta   90.00
_cell.angle_gamma   90.00
#
_symmetry.space_group_name_H-M   'P 1'
#
loop_
_entity.id
_entity.type
_entity.pdbx_description
1 polymer ?
#
loop_
_entity_poly.entity_id
_entity_poly.type
_entity_poly.pdbx_seq_one_letter_code
_entity_poly.pdbx_strand_id
1 'polypeptide(L)'
;MKRFLAILVLVYIPIACFGIQSQYYNDEDFYFQMGKAILDGHSLYSDLFCAHMPLMIYPISFLFLIFEPSITAGKLLPLMSSFFVLILVYLIGEGYEEKVGILASFLLLISPGFHLYSHNFYGVFLCSALIMSSFYFYLRGNVFLSGISAFLSIFVRLNALPWFILLLLSSLSSRENAGTIGGKIVRGLCVHLIGVVHYPFIGTGYPLSEKTK
;
A
#
# COMPACT_ATOMS: atom_id res chain seq x y z
N MET A 1 7.28 -22.89 1.67
CA MET A 1 7.55 -21.57 2.32
C MET A 1 8.96 -20.98 2.12
N LYS A 2 10.03 -21.37 2.86
CA LYS A 2 11.34 -20.63 2.84
C LYS A 2 11.97 -20.46 1.45
N ARG A 3 11.91 -21.51 0.62
CA ARG A 3 12.45 -21.49 -0.76
C ARG A 3 11.69 -20.51 -1.66
N PHE A 4 10.36 -20.47 -1.55
CA PHE A 4 9.55 -19.57 -2.35
C PHE A 4 9.77 -18.11 -1.97
N LEU A 5 9.81 -17.79 -0.67
CA LEU A 5 10.14 -16.44 -0.22
C LEU A 5 11.52 -15.99 -0.70
N ALA A 6 12.52 -16.88 -0.68
CA ALA A 6 13.84 -16.57 -1.24
C ALA A 6 13.78 -16.27 -2.75
N ILE A 7 13.01 -17.06 -3.52
CA ILE A 7 12.80 -16.80 -4.95
C ILE A 7 12.09 -15.46 -5.16
N LEU A 8 11.03 -15.17 -4.38
CA LEU A 8 10.30 -13.92 -4.45
C LEU A 8 11.22 -12.71 -4.20
N VAL A 9 12.10 -12.79 -3.19
CA VAL A 9 13.14 -11.77 -2.92
C VAL A 9 14.07 -11.64 -4.13
N LEU A 10 14.60 -12.75 -4.64
CA LEU A 10 15.55 -12.74 -5.76
C LEU A 10 14.96 -12.12 -7.03
N VAL A 11 13.68 -12.37 -7.32
CA VAL A 11 12.99 -11.79 -8.50
C VAL A 11 12.60 -10.32 -8.26
N TYR A 12 12.31 -9.95 -7.01
CA TYR A 12 11.92 -8.58 -6.68
C TYR A 12 13.11 -7.60 -6.67
N ILE A 13 14.32 -8.06 -6.30
CA ILE A 13 15.53 -7.22 -6.24
C ILE A 13 15.79 -6.47 -7.57
N PRO A 14 15.78 -7.10 -8.75
CA PRO A 14 15.95 -6.38 -10.03
C PRO A 14 14.94 -5.24 -10.23
N ILE A 15 13.67 -5.45 -9.83
CA ILE A 15 12.62 -4.43 -9.91
C ILE A 15 12.96 -3.26 -8.99
N ALA A 16 13.37 -3.57 -7.75
CA ALA A 16 13.79 -2.56 -6.78
C ALA A 16 15.00 -1.76 -7.28
N CYS A 17 16.02 -2.43 -7.83
CA CYS A 17 17.20 -1.77 -8.39
C CYS A 17 16.84 -0.85 -9.57
N PHE A 18 15.99 -1.31 -10.49
CA PHE A 18 15.53 -0.49 -11.62
C PHE A 18 14.74 0.73 -11.14
N GLY A 19 13.82 0.54 -10.18
CA GLY A 19 13.00 1.62 -9.64
C GLY A 19 13.78 2.67 -8.83
N ILE A 20 14.94 2.31 -8.25
CA ILE A 20 15.84 3.28 -7.61
C ILE A 20 16.56 4.15 -8.65
N GLN A 21 16.90 3.57 -9.81
CA GLN A 21 17.61 4.27 -10.88
C GLN A 21 16.70 5.17 -11.72
N SER A 22 15.39 4.92 -11.73
CA SER A 22 14.44 5.73 -12.47
C SER A 22 14.25 7.10 -11.81
N GLN A 23 14.88 8.13 -12.37
CA GLN A 23 14.70 9.53 -11.98
C GLN A 23 13.66 10.18 -12.90
N TYR A 24 12.38 9.91 -12.62
CA TYR A 24 11.30 10.66 -13.26
C TYR A 24 10.95 11.84 -12.37
N TYR A 25 11.06 13.07 -12.90
CA TYR A 25 10.53 14.26 -12.24
C TYR A 25 9.01 14.14 -12.13
N ASN A 26 8.56 13.66 -10.98
CA ASN A 26 7.17 13.36 -10.66
C ASN A 26 6.81 14.04 -9.33
N ASP A 27 5.52 13.99 -8.97
CA ASP A 27 5.03 14.50 -7.68
C ASP A 27 5.76 13.92 -6.44
N GLU A 28 6.52 12.84 -6.59
CA GLU A 28 7.31 12.26 -5.50
C GLU A 28 8.44 13.16 -4.98
N ASP A 29 9.04 13.97 -5.85
CA ASP A 29 10.08 14.93 -5.44
C ASP A 29 9.51 15.93 -4.42
N PHE A 30 8.26 16.36 -4.63
CA PHE A 30 7.56 17.23 -3.68
C PHE A 30 7.43 16.56 -2.32
N TYR A 31 6.99 15.30 -2.27
CA TYR A 31 6.85 14.58 -0.99
C TYR A 31 8.20 14.29 -0.31
N PHE A 32 9.27 14.06 -1.08
CA PHE A 32 10.62 13.93 -0.53
C PHE A 32 11.07 15.25 0.09
N GLN A 33 10.87 16.38 -0.58
CA GLN A 33 11.20 17.69 0.00
C GLN A 33 10.39 17.97 1.27
N MET A 34 9.11 17.58 1.32
CA MET A 34 8.33 17.66 2.56
C MET A 34 8.91 16.80 3.69
N GLY A 35 9.31 15.56 3.37
CA GLY A 35 9.98 14.67 4.33
C GLY A 35 11.27 15.26 4.90
N LYS A 36 12.06 15.92 4.05
CA LYS A 36 13.26 16.65 4.45
C LYS A 36 12.93 17.88 5.30
N ALA A 37 11.95 18.69 4.91
CA ALA A 37 11.55 19.87 5.67
C ALA A 37 11.07 19.53 7.09
N ILE A 38 10.43 18.37 7.29
CA ILE A 38 10.08 17.87 8.62
C ILE A 38 11.34 17.63 9.47
N LEU A 39 12.42 17.11 8.89
CA LEU A 39 13.71 16.95 9.60
C LEU A 39 14.35 18.29 9.94
N ASP A 40 14.15 19.29 9.08
CA ASP A 40 14.61 20.66 9.33
C ASP A 40 13.76 21.40 10.39
N GLY A 41 12.74 20.74 10.95
CA GLY A 41 11.92 21.24 12.06
C GLY A 41 10.56 21.81 11.67
N HIS A 42 10.18 21.73 10.39
CA HIS A 42 8.87 22.21 9.93
C HIS A 42 7.74 21.22 10.23
N SER A 43 6.60 21.74 10.64
CA SER A 43 5.40 20.94 10.93
C SER A 43 4.45 20.88 9.72
N LEU A 44 3.91 19.69 9.44
CA LEU A 44 2.86 19.51 8.43
C LEU A 44 1.59 20.31 8.78
N TYR A 45 0.93 20.88 7.77
CA TYR A 45 -0.29 21.69 7.84
C TYR A 45 -0.19 23.04 8.56
N SER A 46 0.84 23.24 9.39
CA SER A 46 1.17 24.55 9.96
C SER A 46 2.12 25.31 9.03
N ASP A 47 3.28 24.72 8.76
CA ASP A 47 4.35 25.36 7.99
C ASP A 47 4.39 24.86 6.55
N LEU A 48 3.97 23.62 6.34
CA LEU A 48 3.97 22.94 5.04
C LEU A 48 2.54 22.61 4.61
N PHE A 49 2.14 23.12 3.44
CA PHE A 49 0.87 22.71 2.84
C PHE A 49 0.95 21.26 2.32
N CYS A 50 0.06 20.39 2.81
CA CYS A 50 -0.03 18.99 2.38
C CYS A 50 -1.48 18.63 2.07
N ALA A 51 -1.75 18.15 0.85
CA ALA A 51 -3.07 17.64 0.48
C ALA A 51 -3.32 16.19 0.94
N HIS A 52 -2.27 15.48 1.36
CA HIS A 52 -2.35 14.09 1.77
C HIS A 52 -2.39 13.96 3.29
N MET A 53 -2.73 12.77 3.76
CA MET A 53 -2.80 12.47 5.20
C MET A 53 -1.38 12.28 5.79
N PRO A 54 -1.16 12.57 7.08
CA PRO A 54 0.19 12.76 7.61
C PRO A 54 1.05 11.49 7.56
N LEU A 55 0.43 10.31 7.74
CA LEU A 55 1.14 9.02 7.75
C LEU A 55 1.67 8.64 6.36
N MET A 56 1.28 9.37 5.30
CA MET A 56 1.96 9.26 4.02
C MET A 56 3.38 9.83 4.09
N ILE A 57 3.62 10.94 4.80
CA ILE A 57 4.89 11.69 4.75
C ILE A 57 5.81 11.36 5.94
N TYR A 58 5.29 11.22 7.16
CA TYR A 58 6.15 10.96 8.33
C TYR A 58 7.09 9.75 8.17
N PRO A 59 6.66 8.61 7.59
CA PRO A 59 7.55 7.48 7.41
C PRO A 59 8.75 7.77 6.49
N ILE A 60 8.64 8.67 5.50
CA ILE A 60 9.79 9.04 4.68
C ILE A 60 10.76 9.94 5.42
N SER A 61 10.25 10.88 6.22
CA SER A 61 11.08 11.71 7.11
C SER A 61 11.88 10.83 8.08
N PHE A 62 11.25 9.79 8.65
CA PHE A 62 11.94 8.82 9.49
C PHE A 62 13.06 8.06 8.75
N LEU A 63 12.86 7.66 7.50
CA LEU A 63 13.92 7.02 6.71
C LEU A 63 15.07 8.00 6.41
N PHE A 64 14.76 9.26 6.13
CA PHE A 64 15.78 10.29 5.94
C PHE A 64 16.59 10.58 7.20
N LEU A 65 16.01 10.41 8.39
CA LEU A 65 16.76 10.51 9.65
C LEU A 65 17.84 9.42 9.75
N ILE A 66 17.59 8.23 9.20
CA ILE A 66 18.48 7.06 9.28
C ILE A 66 19.52 7.04 8.14
N PHE A 67 19.07 7.33 6.91
CA PHE A 67 19.86 7.14 5.69
C PHE A 67 20.31 8.45 5.02
N GLU A 68 20.03 9.59 5.67
CA GLU A 68 20.14 10.93 5.12
C GLU A 68 19.15 11.21 3.95
N PRO A 69 18.75 12.47 3.73
CA PRO A 69 17.86 12.83 2.63
C PRO A 69 18.48 12.52 1.26
N SER A 70 17.94 11.52 0.56
CA SER A 70 18.35 11.12 -0.78
C SER A 70 17.20 10.48 -1.55
N ILE A 71 17.27 10.47 -2.89
CA ILE A 71 16.29 9.77 -3.74
C ILE A 71 16.24 8.28 -3.37
N THR A 72 17.40 7.67 -3.14
CA THR A 72 17.48 6.26 -2.75
C THR A 72 16.73 5.98 -1.45
N ALA A 73 16.95 6.79 -0.41
CA ALA A 73 16.20 6.66 0.84
C ALA A 73 14.69 6.90 0.63
N GLY A 74 14.33 7.84 -0.26
CA GLY A 74 12.97 8.15 -0.69
C GLY A 74 12.25 6.95 -1.29
N LYS A 75 12.96 6.21 -2.13
CA LYS A 75 12.45 5.03 -2.84
C LYS A 75 12.39 3.77 -1.98
N LEU A 76 13.09 3.72 -0.84
CA LEU A 76 13.05 2.53 0.04
C LEU A 76 11.64 2.27 0.59
N LEU A 77 10.90 3.30 0.97
CA LEU A 77 9.56 3.13 1.55
C LEU A 77 8.55 2.47 0.61
N PRO A 78 8.31 2.95 -0.63
CA PRO A 78 7.39 2.29 -1.55
C PRO A 78 7.87 0.88 -1.93
N LEU A 79 9.18 0.65 -2.05
CA LEU A 79 9.75 -0.68 -2.33
C LEU A 79 9.51 -1.66 -1.18
N MET A 80 9.83 -1.28 0.06
CA MET A 80 9.55 -2.09 1.24
C MET A 80 8.05 -2.38 1.38
N SER A 81 7.21 -1.37 1.14
CA SER A 81 5.76 -1.51 1.24
C SER A 81 5.20 -2.46 0.17
N SER A 82 5.64 -2.33 -1.09
CA SER A 82 5.18 -3.19 -2.18
C SER A 82 5.69 -4.62 -2.04
N PHE A 83 6.93 -4.81 -1.56
CA PHE A 83 7.43 -6.14 -1.20
C PHE A 83 6.62 -6.76 -0.06
N PHE A 84 6.26 -5.99 0.97
CA PHE A 84 5.41 -6.47 2.06
C PHE A 84 4.01 -6.85 1.57
N VAL A 85 3.44 -6.13 0.60
CA VAL A 85 2.19 -6.53 -0.08
C VAL A 85 2.32 -7.90 -0.73
N LEU A 86 3.41 -8.20 -1.44
CA LEU A 86 3.63 -9.52 -2.06
C LEU A 86 3.66 -10.64 -1.01
N ILE A 87 4.34 -10.41 0.11
CA ILE A 87 4.37 -11.35 1.25
C ILE A 87 2.95 -11.58 1.77
N LEU A 88 2.18 -10.51 2.01
CA LEU A 88 0.82 -10.63 2.53
C LEU A 88 -0.10 -11.37 1.55
N VAL A 89 0.00 -11.10 0.24
CA VAL A 89 -0.75 -11.83 -0.80
C VAL A 89 -0.43 -13.32 -0.76
N TYR A 90 0.87 -13.68 -0.67
CA TYR A 90 1.29 -15.07 -0.49
C TYR A 90 0.67 -15.68 0.77
N LEU A 91 0.81 -15.04 1.93
CA LEU A 91 0.35 -15.57 3.23
C LEU A 91 -1.17 -15.72 3.29
N ILE A 92 -1.92 -14.80 2.67
CA ILE A 92 -3.38 -14.89 2.56
C ILE A 92 -3.77 -16.08 1.68
N GLY A 93 -3.13 -16.25 0.52
CA GLY A 93 -3.40 -17.38 -0.38
C GLY A 93 -2.99 -18.74 0.20
N GLU A 94 -1.85 -18.79 0.90
CA GLU A 94 -1.36 -19.98 1.61
C GLU A 94 -2.32 -20.43 2.72
N GLY A 95 -3.08 -19.50 3.31
CA GLY A 95 -4.17 -19.81 4.24
C GLY A 95 -5.27 -20.70 3.66
N TYR A 96 -5.33 -20.83 2.32
CA TYR A 96 -6.16 -21.81 1.61
C TYR A 96 -5.31 -22.99 1.16
N GLU A 97 -4.32 -22.76 0.30
CA GLU A 97 -3.37 -23.74 -0.20
C GLU A 97 -2.05 -23.05 -0.58
N GLU A 98 -0.89 -23.69 -0.34
CA GLU A 98 0.43 -23.12 -0.67
C GLU A 98 0.54 -22.71 -2.15
N LYS A 99 0.01 -23.55 -3.06
CA LYS A 99 0.02 -23.27 -4.52
C LYS A 99 -0.77 -22.01 -4.88
N VAL A 100 -1.86 -21.71 -4.15
CA VAL A 100 -2.68 -20.52 -4.37
C VAL A 100 -1.90 -19.27 -3.95
N GLY A 101 -1.22 -19.30 -2.81
CA GLY A 101 -0.34 -18.21 -2.37
C GLY A 101 0.79 -17.93 -3.35
N ILE A 102 1.45 -18.99 -3.84
CA ILE A 102 2.51 -18.91 -4.86
C ILE A 102 1.96 -18.26 -6.14
N LEU A 103 0.86 -18.77 -6.68
CA LEU A 103 0.28 -18.28 -7.91
C LEU A 103 -0.20 -16.83 -7.78
N ALA A 104 -0.90 -16.48 -6.69
CA ALA A 104 -1.42 -15.13 -6.48
C ALA A 104 -0.31 -14.09 -6.37
N SER A 105 0.73 -14.37 -5.58
CA SER A 105 1.87 -13.45 -5.43
C SER A 105 2.69 -13.34 -6.71
N PHE A 106 2.86 -14.44 -7.45
CA PHE A 106 3.52 -14.41 -8.76
C PHE A 106 2.74 -13.60 -9.79
N LEU A 107 1.42 -13.78 -9.87
CA LEU A 107 0.56 -13.01 -10.77
C LEU A 107 0.58 -11.51 -10.44
N LEU A 108 0.59 -11.14 -9.15
CA LEU A 108 0.74 -9.76 -8.75
C LEU A 108 2.12 -9.21 -9.16
N LEU A 109 3.19 -9.98 -8.90
CA LEU A 109 4.56 -9.60 -9.20
C LEU A 109 4.73 -9.22 -10.67
N ILE A 110 4.22 -10.05 -11.60
CA ILE A 110 4.33 -9.82 -13.04
C ILE A 110 3.30 -8.82 -13.59
N SER A 111 2.40 -8.30 -12.75
CA SER A 111 1.36 -7.39 -13.23
C SER A 111 1.99 -6.03 -13.61
N PRO A 112 1.66 -5.47 -14.80
CA PRO A 112 2.28 -4.22 -15.26
C PRO A 112 2.09 -3.05 -14.29
N GLY A 113 0.91 -2.96 -13.67
CA GLY A 113 0.62 -1.92 -12.67
C GLY A 113 1.49 -2.03 -11.43
N PHE A 114 1.77 -3.25 -10.95
CA PHE A 114 2.66 -3.43 -9.81
C PHE A 114 4.07 -2.97 -10.15
N HIS A 115 4.63 -3.36 -11.29
CA HIS A 115 5.95 -2.90 -11.72
C HIS A 115 6.03 -1.39 -11.89
N LEU A 116 5.04 -0.79 -12.55
CA LEU A 116 5.03 0.64 -12.86
C LEU A 116 4.96 1.51 -11.61
N TYR A 117 4.25 1.08 -10.57
CA TYR A 117 3.99 1.91 -9.39
C TYR A 117 4.73 1.47 -8.11
N SER A 118 5.29 0.26 -8.04
CA SER A 118 5.92 -0.30 -6.82
C SER A 118 7.08 0.51 -6.27
N HIS A 119 7.71 1.32 -7.11
CA HIS A 119 8.83 2.19 -6.78
C HIS A 119 8.43 3.67 -6.67
N ASN A 120 7.18 4.04 -6.95
CA ASN A 120 6.74 5.43 -6.91
C ASN A 120 6.16 5.79 -5.55
N PHE A 121 6.59 6.93 -5.00
CA PHE A 121 6.17 7.35 -3.68
C PHE A 121 4.84 8.14 -3.70
N TYR A 122 3.73 7.43 -3.91
CA TYR A 122 2.38 7.99 -3.85
C TYR A 122 1.58 7.57 -2.61
N GLY A 123 2.22 6.90 -1.65
CA GLY A 123 1.55 6.30 -0.48
C GLY A 123 0.60 5.15 -0.82
N VAL A 124 0.48 4.74 -2.10
CA VAL A 124 -0.42 3.67 -2.55
C VAL A 124 -0.01 2.33 -1.94
N PHE A 125 1.25 1.93 -2.11
CA PHE A 125 1.72 0.64 -1.58
C PHE A 125 1.80 0.59 -0.07
N LEU A 126 2.10 1.71 0.60
CA LEU A 126 2.03 1.80 2.06
C LEU A 126 0.59 1.61 2.55
N CYS A 127 -0.39 2.25 1.89
CA CYS A 127 -1.80 2.07 2.19
C CYS A 127 -2.26 0.63 1.90
N SER A 128 -1.89 0.06 0.74
CA SER A 128 -2.20 -1.31 0.37
C SER A 128 -1.59 -2.32 1.35
N ALA A 129 -0.36 -2.10 1.83
CA ALA A 129 0.26 -2.95 2.84
C ALA A 129 -0.55 -2.97 4.14
N LEU A 130 -1.04 -1.82 4.61
CA LEU A 130 -1.88 -1.72 5.80
C LEU A 130 -3.26 -2.36 5.61
N ILE A 131 -3.89 -2.16 4.45
CA ILE A 131 -5.16 -2.80 4.09
C ILE A 131 -4.99 -4.34 4.05
N MET A 132 -3.95 -4.83 3.39
CA MET A 132 -3.68 -6.27 3.30
C MET A 132 -3.29 -6.86 4.64
N SER A 133 -2.58 -6.11 5.50
CA SER A 133 -2.30 -6.51 6.88
C SER A 133 -3.59 -6.63 7.69
N SER A 134 -4.49 -5.65 7.53
CA SER A 134 -5.81 -5.69 8.14
C SER A 134 -6.58 -6.95 7.73
N PHE A 135 -6.60 -7.25 6.43
CA PHE A 135 -7.28 -8.44 5.92
C PHE A 135 -6.64 -9.74 6.44
N TYR A 136 -5.31 -9.82 6.42
CA TYR A 136 -4.57 -10.96 6.93
C TYR A 136 -4.89 -11.23 8.41
N PHE A 137 -4.84 -10.21 9.28
CA PHE A 137 -5.16 -10.37 10.70
C PHE A 137 -6.63 -10.73 10.92
N TYR A 138 -7.54 -10.18 10.12
CA TYR A 138 -8.96 -10.54 10.17
C TYR A 138 -9.18 -12.03 9.89
N LEU A 139 -8.56 -12.56 8.84
CA LEU A 139 -8.63 -13.98 8.49
C LEU A 139 -8.03 -14.90 9.55
N ARG A 140 -7.09 -14.39 10.36
CA ARG A 140 -6.50 -15.09 11.52
C ARG A 140 -7.30 -14.91 12.81
N GLY A 141 -8.44 -14.23 12.76
CA GLY A 141 -9.30 -13.98 13.93
C GLY A 141 -8.80 -12.87 14.86
N ASN A 142 -7.73 -12.16 14.51
CA ASN A 142 -7.21 -11.05 15.31
C ASN A 142 -7.87 -9.72 14.87
N VAL A 143 -9.09 -9.51 15.36
CA VAL A 143 -9.91 -8.32 15.02
C VAL A 143 -9.26 -7.02 15.48
N PHE A 144 -8.52 -7.03 16.60
CA PHE A 144 -7.89 -5.83 17.14
C PHE A 144 -6.76 -5.31 16.23
N LEU A 145 -5.80 -6.16 15.87
CA LEU A 145 -4.72 -5.78 14.95
C LEU A 145 -5.26 -5.47 13.55
N SER A 146 -6.32 -6.17 13.13
CA SER A 146 -7.00 -5.89 11.88
C SER A 146 -7.59 -4.48 11.84
N GLY A 147 -8.28 -4.08 12.91
CA GLY A 147 -8.88 -2.76 13.06
C GLY A 147 -7.84 -1.65 13.12
N ILE A 148 -6.75 -1.84 13.87
CA ILE A 148 -5.62 -0.89 13.92
C ILE A 148 -5.02 -0.69 12.53
N SER A 149 -4.74 -1.78 11.81
CA SER A 149 -4.13 -1.70 10.49
C SER A 149 -5.04 -0.98 9.49
N ALA A 150 -6.35 -1.26 9.51
CA ALA A 150 -7.32 -0.58 8.66
C ALA A 150 -7.45 0.90 9.02
N PHE A 151 -7.50 1.24 10.31
CA PHE A 151 -7.57 2.62 10.77
C PHE A 151 -6.34 3.41 10.32
N LEU A 152 -5.13 2.88 10.51
CA LEU A 152 -3.89 3.50 10.06
C LEU A 152 -3.85 3.73 8.54
N SER A 153 -4.45 2.84 7.75
CA SER A 153 -4.50 3.01 6.28
C SER A 153 -5.24 4.29 5.85
N ILE A 154 -6.24 4.73 6.62
CA ILE A 154 -6.97 5.99 6.39
C ILE A 154 -6.03 7.20 6.56
N PHE A 155 -5.12 7.15 7.53
CA PHE A 155 -4.11 8.19 7.76
C PHE A 155 -2.99 8.19 6.72
N VAL A 156 -2.92 7.18 5.84
CA VAL A 156 -2.08 7.23 4.64
C VAL A 156 -2.88 7.82 3.50
N ARG A 157 -4.09 7.27 3.22
CA ARG A 157 -4.99 7.78 2.17
C ARG A 157 -6.44 7.64 2.58
N LEU A 158 -7.21 8.74 2.45
CA LEU A 158 -8.65 8.76 2.76
C LEU A 158 -9.47 7.74 1.94
N ASN A 159 -8.98 7.37 0.75
CA ASN A 159 -9.59 6.34 -0.10
C ASN A 159 -9.66 4.95 0.56
N ALA A 160 -8.99 4.73 1.69
CA ALA A 160 -9.09 3.51 2.49
C ALA A 160 -10.33 3.48 3.41
N LEU A 161 -11.04 4.60 3.57
CA LEU A 161 -12.22 4.68 4.44
C LEU A 161 -13.32 3.65 4.10
N PRO A 162 -13.69 3.41 2.82
CA PRO A 162 -14.66 2.37 2.49
C PRO A 162 -14.24 0.98 2.97
N TRP A 163 -12.94 0.66 2.90
CA TRP A 163 -12.42 -0.61 3.41
C TRP A 163 -12.62 -0.75 4.92
N PHE A 164 -12.31 0.30 5.67
CA PHE A 164 -12.51 0.32 7.12
C PHE A 164 -13.99 0.14 7.51
N ILE A 165 -14.91 0.80 6.80
CA ILE A 165 -16.35 0.67 7.03
C ILE A 165 -16.81 -0.78 6.81
N LEU A 166 -16.35 -1.41 5.72
CA LEU A 166 -16.69 -2.81 5.41
C LEU A 166 -16.15 -3.77 6.47
N LEU A 167 -14.93 -3.56 6.96
CA LEU A 167 -14.37 -4.34 8.06
C LEU A 167 -15.17 -4.19 9.35
N LEU A 168 -15.64 -2.98 9.66
CA LEU A 168 -16.46 -2.71 10.82
C LEU A 168 -17.81 -3.44 10.73
N LEU A 169 -18.51 -3.30 9.60
CA LEU A 169 -19.81 -3.95 9.37
C LEU A 169 -19.71 -5.48 9.42
N SER A 170 -18.66 -6.05 8.82
CA SER A 170 -18.43 -7.51 8.87
C SER A 170 -18.12 -8.01 10.29
N SER A 171 -17.40 -7.22 11.08
CA SER A 171 -17.11 -7.52 12.48
C SER A 171 -18.37 -7.48 13.36
N LEU A 172 -19.28 -6.54 13.11
CA LEU A 172 -20.57 -6.46 13.81
C LEU A 172 -21.48 -7.64 13.46
N SER A 173 -21.63 -7.96 12.17
CA SER A 173 -22.48 -9.08 11.72
C SER A 173 -21.98 -10.45 12.23
N SER A 174 -20.66 -10.61 12.37
CA SER A 174 -20.08 -11.86 12.89
C SER A 174 -20.41 -12.13 14.36
N ARG A 175 -20.74 -11.09 15.15
CA ARG A 175 -21.18 -11.27 16.54
C ARG A 175 -22.61 -11.78 16.64
N GLU A 176 -23.47 -11.37 15.72
CA GLU A 176 -24.88 -11.80 15.69
C GLU A 176 -25.03 -13.22 15.12
N ASN A 177 -24.19 -13.60 14.16
CA ASN A 177 -24.27 -14.87 13.44
C ASN A 177 -23.15 -15.86 13.82
N ALA A 178 -22.79 -15.97 15.10
CA ALA A 178 -21.81 -16.96 15.58
C ALA A 178 -22.16 -18.43 15.20
N GLY A 179 -23.37 -18.67 14.66
CA GLY A 179 -23.70 -19.86 13.85
C GLY A 179 -23.54 -19.62 12.34
N THR A 180 -22.39 -20.00 11.79
CA THR A 180 -22.23 -20.56 10.41
C THR A 180 -22.19 -19.63 9.18
N ILE A 181 -22.73 -18.39 9.17
CA ILE A 181 -22.92 -17.64 7.88
C ILE A 181 -21.97 -16.45 7.67
N GLY A 182 -21.48 -15.80 8.73
CA GLY A 182 -20.69 -14.55 8.62
C GLY A 182 -19.42 -14.66 7.76
N GLY A 183 -18.74 -15.82 7.78
CA GLY A 183 -17.47 -16.02 7.06
C GLY A 183 -17.57 -16.08 5.54
N LYS A 184 -18.74 -16.38 4.96
CA LYS A 184 -18.90 -16.54 3.49
C LYS A 184 -19.11 -15.21 2.76
N ILE A 185 -19.83 -14.27 3.38
CA ILE A 185 -20.14 -12.95 2.78
C ILE A 185 -18.88 -12.08 2.70
N VAL A 186 -18.04 -12.13 3.74
CA VAL A 186 -16.77 -11.39 3.77
C VAL A 186 -15.80 -11.88 2.70
N ARG A 187 -15.75 -13.20 2.45
CA ARG A 187 -14.92 -13.79 1.39
C ARG A 187 -15.35 -13.35 -0.01
N GLY A 188 -16.65 -13.17 -0.27
CA GLY A 188 -17.17 -12.72 -1.57
C GLY A 188 -16.88 -11.26 -1.89
N LEU A 189 -17.01 -10.37 -0.89
CA LEU A 189 -16.79 -8.92 -1.07
C LEU A 189 -15.31 -8.55 -1.27
N CYS A 190 -14.38 -9.31 -0.70
CA CYS A 190 -12.94 -9.07 -0.88
C CYS A 190 -12.46 -9.26 -2.32
N VAL A 191 -13.11 -10.15 -3.09
CA VAL A 191 -12.74 -10.41 -4.50
C VAL A 191 -13.13 -9.24 -5.41
N HIS A 192 -14.24 -8.56 -5.11
CA HIS A 192 -14.74 -7.46 -5.95
C HIS A 192 -13.96 -6.15 -5.75
N LEU A 193 -13.48 -5.86 -4.53
CA LEU A 193 -12.82 -4.60 -4.23
C LEU A 193 -11.34 -4.55 -4.63
N ILE A 194 -10.66 -5.70 -4.72
CA ILE A 194 -9.30 -5.77 -5.30
C ILE A 194 -9.31 -5.26 -6.76
N GLY A 195 -10.42 -5.46 -7.49
CA GLY A 195 -10.60 -4.92 -8.84
C GLY A 195 -10.82 -3.40 -8.88
N VAL A 196 -11.46 -2.81 -7.87
CA VAL A 196 -11.80 -1.37 -7.85
C VAL A 196 -10.63 -0.50 -7.42
N VAL A 197 -9.74 -1.01 -6.56
CA VAL A 197 -8.53 -0.26 -6.12
C VAL A 197 -7.52 -0.06 -7.27
N HIS A 198 -7.61 -0.85 -8.35
CA HIS A 198 -6.79 -0.66 -9.56
C HIS A 198 -7.31 0.43 -10.52
N TYR A 199 -8.44 1.09 -10.23
CA TYR A 199 -9.13 1.96 -11.20
C TYR A 199 -9.26 3.48 -10.94
N PRO A 200 -8.46 4.19 -10.10
CA PRO A 200 -8.57 5.65 -10.03
C PRO A 200 -7.42 6.42 -10.71
N PHE A 201 -6.71 5.81 -11.67
CA PHE A 201 -5.66 6.50 -12.45
C PHE A 201 -5.85 6.35 -13.96
N ILE A 202 -7.10 6.42 -14.44
CA ILE A 202 -7.33 6.98 -15.78
C ILE A 202 -7.35 8.49 -15.56
N GLY A 203 -6.21 9.12 -15.78
CA GLY A 203 -6.04 10.55 -15.60
C GLY A 203 -7.15 11.30 -16.34
N THR A 204 -7.85 12.18 -15.63
CA THR A 204 -8.43 13.36 -16.24
C THR A 204 -7.25 14.16 -16.78
N GLY A 205 -6.78 13.81 -17.98
CA GLY A 205 -5.88 14.66 -18.73
C GLY A 205 -6.56 16.00 -18.84
N TYR A 206 -6.11 16.96 -18.03
CA TYR A 206 -6.42 18.35 -18.27
C TYR A 206 -5.93 18.61 -19.70
N PRO A 207 -6.80 18.99 -20.65
CA PRO A 207 -6.31 19.43 -21.94
C PRO A 207 -5.35 20.57 -21.62
N LEU A 208 -4.07 20.38 -21.95
CA LEU A 208 -3.10 21.45 -21.97
C LEU A 208 -3.72 22.50 -22.89
N SER A 209 -4.24 23.56 -22.28
CA SER A 209 -4.70 24.75 -22.97
C SER A 209 -3.49 25.27 -23.73
N GLU A 210 -3.37 24.91 -25.00
CA GLU A 210 -2.58 25.61 -26.01
C GLU A 210 -3.10 27.05 -26.09
N LYS A 211 -2.68 27.90 -25.14
CA LYS A 211 -2.67 29.34 -25.36
C LYS A 211 -1.41 29.66 -26.14
N THR A 212 -1.49 29.34 -27.42
CA THR A 212 -0.65 29.92 -28.46
C THR A 212 -1.24 31.28 -28.84
N LYS A 213 -0.44 32.32 -28.62
CA LYS A 213 -0.54 33.73 -29.08
C LYS A 213 -1.47 34.67 -28.30
#